data_AF-A0A926BHP4-F1
#
_entry.id   AF-A0A926BHP4-F1
#
_cell.length_a   1.000
_cell.length_b   1.000
_cell.length_c   1.000
_cell.angle_alpha   90.00
_cell.angle_beta   90.00
_cell.angle_gamma   90.00
#
_symmetry.space_group_name_H-M   'P 1'
#
loop_
_entity.id
_entity.type
_entity.pdbx_description
1 polymer ?
#
loop_
_entity_poly.entity_id
_entity_poly.type
_entity_poly.pdbx_seq_one_letter_code
_entity_poly.pdbx_strand_id
1 'polypeptide(L)'
;MFDFFKRRRREAITREPFPEGWRRYVRGNVSHFGVLSDGERAQLLDDLRIFRAEKSWEGAGGLTLTDEITVTISALACLLTLGLPERDDYFRGVSTIIVYPAGYRVTETRLANPVGVLETGHSWRLGEAWRGGPVILSWADARAGGRGTAQGSNVVLHEFAHKLDMEDGNAEGTPVLYSDAQYDEWHRVM
;
A
#
# COMPACT_ATOMS: atom_id res chain seq x y z
N MET A 1 -0.23 -4.96 -26.92
CA MET A 1 0.75 -3.88 -27.20
C MET A 1 1.12 -3.12 -25.92
N PHE A 2 0.16 -2.65 -25.13
CA PHE A 2 0.42 -2.01 -23.82
C PHE A 2 1.23 -2.88 -22.84
N ASP A 3 0.93 -4.17 -22.77
CA ASP A 3 1.62 -5.10 -21.87
C ASP A 3 3.12 -5.29 -22.18
N PHE A 4 3.48 -5.31 -23.47
CA PHE A 4 4.88 -5.36 -23.90
C PHE A 4 5.67 -4.13 -23.45
N PHE A 5 5.10 -2.93 -23.59
CA PHE A 5 5.74 -1.69 -23.14
C PHE A 5 5.86 -1.63 -21.61
N LYS A 6 4.83 -2.09 -20.89
CA LYS A 6 4.84 -2.19 -19.43
C LYS A 6 5.96 -3.11 -18.94
N ARG A 7 6.05 -4.34 -19.48
CA ARG A 7 7.11 -5.30 -19.15
C ARG A 7 8.50 -4.73 -19.43
N ARG A 8 8.70 -4.12 -20.61
CA ARG A 8 10.00 -3.55 -21.00
C ARG A 8 10.42 -2.38 -20.10
N ARG A 9 9.48 -1.56 -19.64
CA ARG A 9 9.73 -0.48 -18.66
C ARG A 9 10.14 -1.06 -17.30
N ARG A 10 9.45 -2.09 -16.81
CA ARG A 10 9.78 -2.78 -15.56
C ARG A 10 11.17 -3.42 -15.60
N GLU A 11 11.49 -4.12 -16.69
CA GLU A 11 12.83 -4.68 -16.92
C GLU A 11 13.93 -3.60 -16.92
N ALA A 12 13.66 -2.42 -17.50
CA ALA A 12 14.62 -1.32 -17.47
C ALA A 12 14.87 -0.83 -16.03
N ILE A 13 13.81 -0.69 -15.22
CA ILE A 13 13.89 -0.26 -13.81
C ILE A 13 14.71 -1.25 -12.98
N THR A 14 14.49 -2.56 -13.15
CA THR A 14 15.17 -3.59 -12.35
C THR A 14 16.60 -3.86 -12.82
N ARG A 15 16.94 -3.57 -14.09
CA ARG A 15 18.33 -3.65 -14.60
C ARG A 15 19.25 -2.57 -14.04
N GLU A 16 18.72 -1.40 -13.67
CA GLU A 16 19.53 -0.37 -13.05
C GLU A 16 20.06 -0.85 -11.69
N PRO A 17 21.28 -0.46 -11.27
CA PRO A 17 21.78 -0.78 -9.93
C PRO A 17 20.81 -0.28 -8.85
N PHE A 18 20.56 -1.11 -7.84
CA PHE A 18 19.70 -0.71 -6.74
C PHE A 18 20.24 0.55 -6.05
N PRO A 19 19.46 1.64 -5.91
CA PRO A 19 19.98 2.91 -5.44
C PRO A 19 20.67 2.82 -4.08
N GLU A 20 21.78 3.54 -3.96
CA GLU A 20 22.53 3.61 -2.71
C GLU A 20 21.68 4.25 -1.61
N GLY A 21 21.72 3.70 -0.41
CA GLY A 21 20.93 4.20 0.71
C GLY A 21 19.47 3.71 0.76
N TRP A 22 18.90 3.14 -0.30
CA TRP A 22 17.54 2.60 -0.20
C TRP A 22 17.50 1.34 0.69
N ARG A 23 18.53 0.49 0.62
CA ARG A 23 18.60 -0.74 1.44
C ARG A 23 18.63 -0.45 2.94
N ARG A 24 19.23 0.69 3.35
CA ARG A 24 19.22 1.07 4.78
C ARG A 24 17.81 1.45 5.25
N TYR A 25 17.00 2.08 4.41
CA TYR A 25 15.61 2.42 4.76
C TYR A 25 14.79 1.14 4.89
N VAL A 26 14.90 0.22 3.93
CA VAL A 26 14.20 -1.07 4.00
C VAL A 26 14.62 -1.84 5.26
N ARG A 27 15.92 -2.03 5.50
CA ARG A 27 16.42 -2.74 6.69
C ARG A 27 16.03 -2.06 8.01
N GLY A 28 15.99 -0.74 8.05
CA GLY A 28 15.73 0.03 9.27
C GLY A 28 14.25 0.30 9.56
N ASN A 29 13.40 0.29 8.53
CA ASN A 29 11.98 0.65 8.65
C ASN A 29 11.02 -0.50 8.29
N VAL A 30 11.52 -1.65 7.83
CA VAL A 30 10.69 -2.82 7.48
C VAL A 30 11.22 -4.03 8.23
N SER A 31 10.68 -4.28 9.42
CA SER A 31 11.11 -5.38 10.29
C SER A 31 11.01 -6.75 9.61
N HIS A 32 9.96 -6.97 8.81
CA HIS A 32 9.74 -8.19 8.03
C HIS A 32 10.89 -8.52 7.08
N PHE A 33 11.65 -7.53 6.59
CA PHE A 33 12.78 -7.78 5.70
C PHE A 33 13.86 -8.69 6.34
N GLY A 34 13.97 -8.65 7.67
CA GLY A 34 14.90 -9.49 8.43
C GLY A 34 14.57 -10.98 8.39
N VAL A 35 13.31 -11.35 8.23
CA VAL A 35 12.85 -12.76 8.26
C VAL A 35 12.64 -13.36 6.87
N LEU A 36 12.65 -12.54 5.81
CA LEU A 36 12.57 -13.01 4.43
C LEU A 36 13.82 -13.79 4.01
N SER A 37 13.63 -14.81 3.18
CA SER A 37 14.71 -15.50 2.47
C SER A 37 15.42 -14.56 1.49
N ASP A 38 16.61 -14.93 1.02
CA ASP A 38 17.36 -14.08 0.09
C ASP A 38 16.65 -13.91 -1.27
N GLY A 39 15.88 -14.92 -1.70
CA GLY A 39 15.03 -14.83 -2.89
C GLY A 39 13.89 -13.82 -2.71
N GLU A 40 13.15 -13.92 -1.60
CA GLU A 40 12.07 -12.98 -1.27
C GLU A 40 12.60 -11.55 -1.06
N ARG A 41 13.79 -11.40 -0.46
CA ARG A 41 14.44 -10.10 -0.33
C ARG A 41 14.76 -9.49 -1.68
N ALA A 42 15.37 -10.26 -2.58
CA ALA A 42 15.68 -9.78 -3.93
C ALA A 42 14.41 -9.36 -4.66
N GLN A 43 13.37 -10.19 -4.57
CA GLN A 43 12.07 -9.92 -5.17
C GLN A 43 11.41 -8.66 -4.60
N LEU A 44 11.39 -8.49 -3.27
CA LEU A 44 10.82 -7.29 -2.65
C LEU A 44 11.52 -6.02 -3.12
N LEU A 45 12.84 -6.07 -3.29
CA LEU A 45 13.64 -4.94 -3.75
C LEU A 45 13.35 -4.58 -5.21
N ASP A 46 12.99 -5.53 -6.06
CA ASP A 46 12.56 -5.24 -7.43
C ASP A 46 11.11 -4.73 -7.48
N ASP A 47 10.21 -5.41 -6.76
CA ASP A 47 8.78 -5.07 -6.68
C ASP A 47 8.60 -3.64 -6.15
N LEU A 48 9.33 -3.23 -5.10
CA LEU A 48 9.22 -1.88 -4.54
C LEU A 48 9.69 -0.79 -5.53
N ARG A 49 10.67 -1.08 -6.40
CA ARG A 49 11.16 -0.10 -7.39
C ARG A 49 10.13 0.09 -8.49
N ILE A 50 9.56 -1.01 -8.96
CA ILE A 50 8.50 -1.00 -9.95
C ILE A 50 7.29 -0.25 -9.40
N PHE A 51 6.81 -0.65 -8.22
CA PHE A 51 5.68 -0.01 -7.56
C PHE A 51 5.91 1.49 -7.38
N ARG A 52 7.05 1.90 -6.81
CA ARG A 52 7.37 3.32 -6.63
C ARG A 52 7.34 4.10 -7.94
N ALA A 53 7.82 3.51 -9.04
CA ALA A 53 7.89 4.17 -10.35
C ALA A 53 6.53 4.21 -11.09
N GLU A 54 5.62 3.30 -10.76
CA GLU A 54 4.29 3.21 -11.38
C GLU A 54 3.22 4.02 -10.64
N LYS A 55 3.47 4.40 -9.38
CA LYS A 55 2.55 5.22 -8.57
C LYS A 55 2.97 6.68 -8.54
N SER A 56 1.98 7.57 -8.45
CA SER A 56 2.16 8.98 -8.15
C SER A 56 2.25 9.18 -6.64
N TRP A 57 3.10 10.12 -6.21
CA TRP A 57 3.35 10.39 -4.79
C TRP A 57 3.15 11.86 -4.48
N GLU A 58 2.38 12.16 -3.44
CA GLU A 58 2.11 13.52 -2.99
C GLU A 58 2.36 13.67 -1.50
N GLY A 59 3.10 14.71 -1.11
CA GLY A 59 3.28 15.11 0.28
C GLY A 59 2.23 16.15 0.65
N ALA A 60 1.50 15.92 1.75
CA ALA A 60 0.44 16.80 2.23
C ALA A 60 0.75 17.30 3.65
N GLY A 61 0.05 18.35 4.08
CA GLY A 61 0.25 18.94 5.42
C GLY A 61 1.66 19.50 5.65
N GLY A 62 2.30 20.00 4.58
CA GLY A 62 3.67 20.55 4.64
C GLY A 62 4.79 19.50 4.65
N LEU A 63 4.46 18.21 4.48
CA LEU A 63 5.46 17.15 4.37
C LEU A 63 6.15 17.18 2.99
N THR A 64 7.46 17.34 2.98
CA THR A 64 8.28 17.07 1.80
C THR A 64 8.56 15.59 1.70
N LEU A 65 8.19 14.97 0.57
CA LEU A 65 8.49 13.56 0.32
C LEU A 65 9.98 13.31 0.19
N THR A 66 10.44 12.22 0.81
CA THR A 66 11.82 11.75 0.75
C THR A 66 11.88 10.33 0.22
N ASP A 67 13.08 9.90 -0.17
CA ASP A 67 13.31 8.50 -0.51
C ASP A 67 13.03 7.57 0.68
N GLU A 68 13.31 7.98 1.91
CA GLU A 68 12.96 7.16 3.08
C GLU A 68 11.46 6.86 3.12
N ILE A 69 10.61 7.88 2.91
CA ILE A 69 9.16 7.75 2.95
C ILE A 69 8.68 6.81 1.83
N THR A 70 9.01 7.15 0.59
CA THR A 70 8.49 6.42 -0.59
C THR A 70 9.02 4.99 -0.63
N VAL A 71 10.29 4.75 -0.34
CA VAL A 71 10.88 3.40 -0.31
C VAL A 71 10.30 2.56 0.81
N THR A 72 10.11 3.13 2.00
CA THR A 72 9.52 2.40 3.14
C THR A 72 8.09 1.99 2.83
N ILE A 73 7.25 2.91 2.34
CA ILE A 73 5.85 2.61 2.02
C ILE A 73 5.76 1.59 0.88
N SER A 74 6.55 1.75 -0.18
CA SER A 74 6.59 0.76 -1.29
C SER A 74 6.98 -0.63 -0.80
N ALA A 75 8.03 -0.74 0.02
CA ALA A 75 8.46 -2.02 0.56
C ALA A 75 7.38 -2.66 1.44
N LEU A 76 6.71 -1.88 2.29
CA LEU A 76 5.62 -2.41 3.12
C LEU A 76 4.44 -2.87 2.27
N ALA A 77 4.00 -2.09 1.28
CA ALA A 77 2.92 -2.49 0.39
C ALA A 77 3.27 -3.78 -0.38
N CYS A 78 4.47 -3.85 -0.96
CA CYS A 78 4.91 -5.01 -1.74
C CYS A 78 5.12 -6.30 -0.90
N LEU A 79 5.16 -6.24 0.44
CA LEU A 79 5.12 -7.45 1.26
C LEU A 79 3.86 -8.27 0.99
N LEU A 80 2.71 -7.61 0.78
CA LEU A 80 1.43 -8.28 0.53
C LEU A 80 1.41 -8.99 -0.83
N THR A 81 2.27 -8.59 -1.77
CA THR A 81 2.32 -9.15 -3.13
C THR A 81 3.42 -10.21 -3.32
N LEU A 82 4.32 -10.40 -2.33
CA LEU A 82 5.47 -11.31 -2.45
C LEU A 82 5.09 -12.76 -2.78
N GLY A 83 3.93 -13.24 -2.33
CA GLY A 83 3.44 -14.59 -2.57
C GLY A 83 2.42 -14.72 -3.71
N LEU A 84 2.02 -13.62 -4.36
CA LEU A 84 0.97 -13.66 -5.35
C LEU A 84 1.51 -14.13 -6.73
N PRO A 85 0.79 -15.02 -7.43
CA PRO A 85 1.18 -15.52 -8.75
C PRO A 85 1.08 -14.46 -9.84
N GLU A 86 0.09 -13.55 -9.76
CA GLU A 86 -0.10 -12.46 -10.72
C GLU A 86 0.49 -11.15 -10.16
N ARG A 87 1.48 -10.60 -10.86
CA ARG A 87 2.15 -9.31 -10.50
C ARG A 87 2.04 -8.28 -11.59
N ASP A 88 1.16 -8.52 -12.56
CA ASP A 88 1.08 -7.68 -13.73
C ASP A 88 0.55 -6.28 -13.40
N ASP A 89 -0.09 -6.08 -12.25
CA ASP A 89 -0.60 -4.79 -11.81
C ASP A 89 -0.55 -4.63 -10.29
N TYR A 90 0.52 -4.04 -9.76
CA TYR A 90 0.64 -3.84 -8.30
C TYR A 90 -0.48 -2.93 -7.80
N PHE A 91 -1.45 -3.49 -7.07
CA PHE A 91 -2.63 -2.79 -6.55
C PHE A 91 -3.36 -2.01 -7.65
N ARG A 92 -4.11 -2.74 -8.48
CA ARG A 92 -4.90 -2.15 -9.57
C ARG A 92 -5.86 -1.10 -9.01
N GLY A 93 -6.03 0.01 -9.73
CA GLY A 93 -6.92 1.10 -9.28
C GLY A 93 -6.32 2.03 -8.22
N VAL A 94 -5.10 1.77 -7.72
CA VAL A 94 -4.33 2.75 -6.94
C VAL A 94 -3.41 3.52 -7.87
N SER A 95 -3.71 4.78 -8.13
CA SER A 95 -2.85 5.65 -8.96
C SER A 95 -1.97 6.59 -8.13
N THR A 96 -2.50 7.11 -7.02
CA THR A 96 -1.84 8.12 -6.19
C THR A 96 -1.76 7.69 -4.72
N ILE A 97 -0.62 7.98 -4.09
CA ILE A 97 -0.38 7.80 -2.66
C ILE A 97 -0.08 9.17 -2.04
N ILE A 98 -0.90 9.58 -1.08
CA ILE A 98 -0.80 10.87 -0.39
C ILE A 98 -0.28 10.63 1.02
N VAL A 99 0.79 11.31 1.41
CA VAL A 99 1.43 11.11 2.71
C VAL A 99 1.37 12.38 3.55
N TYR A 100 0.81 12.27 4.76
CA TYR A 100 0.80 13.30 5.80
C TYR A 100 1.90 13.03 6.84
N PRO A 101 2.41 14.05 7.55
CA PRO A 101 3.47 13.85 8.54
C PRO A 101 3.01 13.01 9.74
N ALA A 102 1.77 13.18 10.19
CA ALA A 102 1.13 12.51 11.33
C ALA A 102 -0.37 12.31 11.03
N GLY A 103 -1.11 11.68 11.95
CA GLY A 103 -2.57 11.54 11.84
C GLY A 103 -3.23 12.86 11.48
N TYR A 104 -4.15 12.83 10.52
CA TYR A 104 -4.79 14.02 9.98
C TYR A 104 -6.27 14.02 10.33
N ARG A 105 -6.84 15.22 10.45
CA ARG A 105 -8.25 15.42 10.76
C ARG A 105 -9.00 15.60 9.46
N VAL A 106 -9.87 14.65 9.12
CA VAL A 106 -10.77 14.80 7.97
C VAL A 106 -12.04 15.46 8.46
N THR A 107 -12.47 16.49 7.74
CA THR A 107 -13.83 17.02 7.85
C THR A 107 -14.68 16.19 6.91
N GLU A 108 -15.51 15.31 7.47
CA GLU A 108 -16.46 14.53 6.69
C GLU A 108 -17.80 15.24 6.69
N THR A 109 -18.34 15.46 5.49
CA THR A 109 -19.70 15.92 5.31
C THR A 109 -20.53 14.73 4.85
N ARG A 110 -21.36 14.17 5.73
CA ARG A 110 -22.25 13.05 5.40
C ARG A 110 -23.70 13.53 5.36
N LEU A 111 -24.52 12.90 4.53
CA LEU A 111 -25.97 13.06 4.59
C LEU A 111 -26.50 12.35 5.83
N ALA A 112 -26.92 13.12 6.83
CA ALA A 112 -27.46 12.61 8.09
C ALA A 112 -28.85 11.96 7.91
N ASN A 113 -29.57 12.34 6.85
CA ASN A 113 -30.89 11.80 6.56
C ASN A 113 -31.25 11.90 5.06
N PRO A 114 -32.29 11.17 4.60
CA PRO A 114 -32.79 11.24 3.22
C PRO A 114 -33.33 12.62 2.80
N VAL A 115 -33.41 13.57 3.73
CA VAL A 115 -33.97 14.91 3.53
C VAL A 115 -32.88 15.95 3.26
N GLY A 116 -31.61 15.54 3.13
CA GLY A 116 -30.54 16.43 2.67
C GLY A 116 -29.79 17.16 3.78
N VAL A 117 -29.98 16.81 5.06
CA VAL A 117 -29.22 17.43 6.16
C VAL A 117 -27.78 16.94 6.09
N LEU A 118 -26.83 17.87 5.93
CA LEU A 118 -25.41 17.59 5.95
C LEU A 118 -24.90 17.67 7.40
N GLU A 119 -24.38 16.58 7.93
CA GLU A 119 -23.68 16.53 9.21
C GLU A 119 -22.17 16.59 8.95
N THR A 120 -21.54 17.61 9.54
CA THR A 120 -20.10 17.83 9.46
C THR A 120 -19.43 17.28 10.71
N GLY A 121 -18.80 16.12 10.59
CA GLY A 121 -18.03 15.49 11.65
C GLY A 121 -16.54 15.67 11.46
N HIS A 122 -15.78 15.64 12.57
CA HIS A 122 -14.32 15.54 12.53
C HIS A 122 -13.90 14.13 12.93
N SER A 123 -13.27 13.38 12.02
CA SER A 123 -12.68 12.07 12.31
C SER A 123 -11.15 12.17 12.25
N TRP A 124 -10.47 11.57 13.23
CA TRP A 124 -9.03 11.36 13.17
C TRP A 124 -8.76 10.14 12.31
N ARG A 125 -8.01 10.31 11.22
CA ARG A 125 -7.68 9.23 10.29
C ARG A 125 -6.17 8.99 10.29
N LEU A 126 -5.81 7.71 10.35
CA LEU A 126 -4.42 7.23 10.23
C LEU A 126 -4.09 6.84 8.78
N GLY A 127 -5.11 6.46 8.02
CA GLY A 127 -5.08 6.20 6.58
C GLY A 127 -6.49 6.13 5.98
N GLU A 128 -6.58 6.11 4.65
CA GLU A 128 -7.83 5.91 3.92
C GLU A 128 -7.59 5.36 2.51
N ALA A 129 -8.36 4.33 2.14
CA ALA A 129 -8.38 3.72 0.81
C ALA A 129 -9.77 3.89 0.14
N TRP A 130 -9.85 4.74 -0.89
CA TRP A 130 -11.08 4.95 -1.66
C TRP A 130 -11.17 4.05 -2.90
N ARG A 131 -12.36 3.58 -3.31
CA ARG A 131 -12.53 2.88 -4.61
C ARG A 131 -12.04 3.77 -5.76
N GLY A 132 -11.02 3.33 -6.50
CA GLY A 132 -10.40 4.08 -7.60
C GLY A 132 -9.69 5.39 -7.22
N GLY A 133 -9.57 5.70 -5.92
CA GLY A 133 -9.00 6.93 -5.39
C GLY A 133 -7.74 6.69 -4.54
N PRO A 134 -7.08 7.77 -4.08
CA PRO A 134 -5.75 7.70 -3.51
C PRO A 134 -5.72 6.83 -2.24
N VAL A 135 -4.54 6.27 -1.96
CA VAL A 135 -4.23 5.75 -0.63
C VAL A 135 -3.65 6.91 0.18
N ILE A 136 -4.27 7.24 1.29
CA ILE A 136 -3.79 8.30 2.20
C ILE A 136 -3.14 7.64 3.41
N LEU A 137 -1.97 8.12 3.82
CA LEU A 137 -1.18 7.53 4.91
C LEU A 137 -0.59 8.60 5.82
N SER A 138 -0.49 8.28 7.11
CA SER A 138 0.42 8.98 8.02
C SER A 138 1.82 8.38 7.96
N TRP A 139 2.84 9.21 7.76
CA TRP A 139 4.24 8.79 7.82
C TRP A 139 4.65 8.31 9.23
N ALA A 140 4.22 9.00 10.28
CA ALA A 140 4.50 8.60 11.66
C ALA A 140 4.02 7.17 11.93
N ASP A 141 2.79 6.85 11.54
CA ASP A 141 2.19 5.53 11.73
C ASP A 141 2.78 4.48 10.78
N ALA A 142 3.04 4.83 9.52
CA ALA A 142 3.71 3.94 8.57
C ALA A 142 5.10 3.53 9.06
N ARG A 143 5.88 4.47 9.60
CA ARG A 143 7.22 4.21 10.15
C ARG A 143 7.16 3.40 11.44
N ALA A 144 6.23 3.71 12.34
CA ALA A 144 6.06 2.98 13.59
C ALA A 144 5.61 1.52 13.33
N GLY A 145 4.64 1.33 12.44
CA GLY A 145 4.15 0.01 12.04
C GLY A 145 5.20 -0.80 11.29
N GLY A 146 5.93 -0.18 10.37
CA GLY A 146 7.01 -0.85 9.64
C GLY A 146 8.15 -1.34 10.53
N ARG A 147 8.48 -0.58 11.59
CA ARG A 147 9.48 -0.97 12.60
C ARG A 147 8.97 -1.99 13.62
N GLY A 148 7.68 -2.33 13.59
CA GLY A 148 7.04 -3.20 14.58
C GLY A 148 6.85 -2.55 15.95
N THR A 149 6.98 -1.22 16.07
CA THR A 149 6.82 -0.51 17.36
C THR A 149 5.37 -0.14 17.66
N ALA A 150 4.45 -0.33 16.71
CA ALA A 150 3.02 -0.04 16.86
C ALA A 150 2.19 -1.25 17.35
N GLN A 151 2.79 -2.14 18.14
CA GLN A 151 2.09 -3.28 18.78
C GLN A 151 1.26 -4.14 17.82
N GLY A 152 1.81 -4.45 16.64
CA GLY A 152 1.14 -5.24 15.60
C GLY A 152 0.27 -4.43 14.63
N SER A 153 0.06 -3.14 14.86
CA SER A 153 -0.56 -2.25 13.89
C SER A 153 0.40 -1.86 12.77
N ASN A 154 -0.07 -1.89 11.52
CA ASN A 154 0.64 -1.35 10.37
C ASN A 154 -0.34 -0.75 9.37
N VAL A 155 -0.43 0.58 9.33
CA VAL A 155 -1.40 1.28 8.48
C VAL A 155 -1.17 1.04 6.99
N VAL A 156 0.09 0.87 6.55
CA VAL A 156 0.38 0.59 5.14
C VAL A 156 -0.18 -0.77 4.77
N LEU A 157 0.12 -1.81 5.56
CA LEU A 157 -0.44 -3.15 5.31
C LEU A 157 -1.97 -3.14 5.36
N HIS A 158 -2.56 -2.40 6.30
CA HIS A 158 -4.01 -2.29 6.43
C HIS A 158 -4.68 -1.66 5.19
N GLU A 159 -4.24 -0.47 4.78
CA GLU A 159 -4.86 0.23 3.65
C GLU A 159 -4.63 -0.51 2.34
N PHE A 160 -3.47 -1.13 2.14
CA PHE A 160 -3.19 -1.90 0.94
C PHE A 160 -3.89 -3.27 0.94
N ALA A 161 -4.18 -3.87 2.09
CA ALA A 161 -5.04 -5.05 2.18
C ALA A 161 -6.47 -4.72 1.73
N HIS A 162 -7.02 -3.57 2.12
CA HIS A 162 -8.31 -3.10 1.58
C HIS A 162 -8.29 -2.92 0.07
N LYS A 163 -7.17 -2.52 -0.51
CA LYS A 163 -7.05 -2.41 -1.97
C LYS A 163 -7.08 -3.77 -2.66
N LEU A 164 -6.50 -4.80 -2.05
CA LEU A 164 -6.60 -6.18 -2.55
C LEU A 164 -8.01 -6.74 -2.38
N ASP A 165 -8.67 -6.47 -1.26
CA ASP A 165 -10.09 -6.80 -1.03
C ASP A 165 -11.00 -6.16 -2.10
N MET A 166 -10.71 -4.91 -2.48
CA MET A 166 -11.53 -4.16 -3.42
C MET A 166 -11.26 -4.43 -4.91
N GLU A 167 -10.36 -5.36 -5.28
CA GLU A 167 -10.01 -5.59 -6.68
C GLU A 167 -11.17 -6.14 -7.53
N ASP A 168 -12.13 -6.87 -6.96
CA ASP A 168 -13.33 -7.36 -7.66
C ASP A 168 -14.52 -6.38 -7.66
N GLY A 169 -14.40 -5.26 -6.95
CA GLY A 169 -15.48 -4.29 -6.84
C GLY A 169 -16.37 -4.42 -5.60
N ASN A 170 -16.11 -5.37 -4.71
CA ASN A 170 -16.77 -5.50 -3.39
C ASN A 170 -15.78 -5.16 -2.26
N ALA A 171 -16.27 -4.96 -1.03
CA ALA A 171 -15.45 -4.61 0.14
C ALA A 171 -16.05 -5.39 1.30
N GLU A 172 -15.88 -6.69 1.22
CA GLU A 172 -16.56 -7.67 2.08
C GLU A 172 -15.56 -8.36 3.01
N GLY A 173 -14.29 -7.93 3.01
CA GLY A 173 -13.23 -8.54 3.79
C GLY A 173 -12.75 -9.88 3.21
N THR A 174 -12.95 -10.10 1.91
CA THR A 174 -12.53 -11.30 1.20
C THR A 174 -11.81 -10.89 -0.09
N PRO A 175 -10.47 -11.06 -0.16
CA PRO A 175 -9.72 -10.73 -1.36
C PRO A 175 -10.10 -11.63 -2.54
N VAL A 176 -9.65 -11.26 -3.73
CA VAL A 176 -9.79 -12.12 -4.91
C VAL A 176 -9.02 -13.42 -4.70
N LEU A 177 -9.73 -14.54 -4.67
CA LEU A 177 -9.16 -15.89 -4.54
C LEU A 177 -9.26 -16.63 -5.88
N TYR A 178 -8.40 -17.64 -6.07
CA TYR A 178 -8.21 -18.29 -7.37
C TYR A 178 -9.16 -19.47 -7.60
N SER A 179 -9.96 -19.86 -6.62
CA SER A 179 -10.92 -20.98 -6.74
C SER A 179 -12.04 -20.92 -5.70
N ASP A 180 -13.19 -21.49 -6.04
CA ASP A 180 -14.34 -21.61 -5.13
C ASP A 180 -13.99 -22.33 -3.81
N ALA A 181 -13.12 -23.36 -3.88
CA ALA A 181 -12.66 -24.08 -2.70
C ALA A 181 -11.87 -23.18 -1.71
N GLN A 182 -11.16 -22.16 -2.22
CA GLN A 182 -10.47 -21.19 -1.36
C GLN A 182 -11.47 -20.21 -0.75
N TYR A 183 -12.51 -19.81 -1.48
CA TYR A 183 -13.59 -19.00 -0.94
C TYR A 183 -14.37 -19.73 0.17
N ASP A 184 -14.70 -21.01 -0.04
CA ASP A 184 -15.38 -21.83 0.97
C ASP A 184 -14.55 -21.97 2.25
N GLU A 185 -13.24 -22.19 2.11
CA GLU A 185 -12.33 -22.30 3.24
C GLU A 185 -12.16 -20.97 3.98
N TRP A 186 -12.10 -19.84 3.25
CA TRP A 186 -12.02 -18.50 3.85
C TRP A 186 -13.24 -18.22 4.73
N HIS A 187 -14.44 -18.43 4.20
CA HIS A 187 -15.69 -18.26 4.96
C HIS A 187 -15.81 -19.21 6.16
N ARG A 188 -15.14 -20.37 6.12
CA ARG A 188 -15.19 -21.33 7.23
C ARG A 188 -14.34 -20.91 8.43
N VAL A 189 -13.25 -20.19 8.20
CA VAL A 189 -12.22 -19.89 9.23
C VAL A 189 -12.36 -18.48 9.80
N MET A 190 -12.87 -17.53 9.00
CA MET A 190 -13.14 -16.15 9.41
C MET A 190 -14.49 -16.01 10.10
#